data_AF-A0A965AFM7-F1
#
_entry.id   AF-A0A965AFM7-F1
#
_cell.length_a   1.000
_cell.length_b   1.000
_cell.length_c   1.000
_cell.angle_alpha   90.00
_cell.angle_beta   90.00
_cell.angle_gamma   90.00
#
_symmetry.space_group_name_H-M   'P 1'
#
loop_
_entity.id
_entity.type
_entity.pdbx_description
1 polymer ?
#
loop_
_entity_poly.entity_id
_entity_poly.type
_entity_poly.pdbx_seq_one_letter_code
_entity_poly.pdbx_strand_id
1 'polypeptide(L)'
;ELLSFKEYVGANKSIGFYPKGFDFEEGSTKYGFGESLVLGTERAFGIVFTQLKAFRKLFSGELSFRKSMSGPIGIAQAYGGDWDWERFWRMTGLLSMVLAFMNLLPIPALDGGHVVFLTYEMVSGRKPSDKFLEIAQKAGMIFLLGLMVFIFANDIVKLFQ
;
A
#
# COMPACT_ATOMS: atom_id res chain seq x y z
N GLU A 1 32.83 29.88 -32.06
CA GLU A 1 31.40 30.18 -32.14
C GLU A 1 30.74 29.75 -30.84
N LEU A 2 30.06 30.66 -30.15
CA LEU A 2 29.33 30.34 -28.92
C LEU A 2 27.88 30.00 -29.31
N LEU A 3 27.50 28.73 -29.14
CA LEU A 3 26.13 28.28 -29.34
C LEU A 3 25.27 28.81 -28.18
N SER A 4 24.45 29.83 -28.47
CA SER A 4 23.47 30.38 -27.53
C SER A 4 22.15 29.65 -27.71
N PHE A 5 21.70 28.93 -26.67
CA PHE A 5 20.37 28.35 -26.61
C PHE A 5 19.45 29.26 -25.79
N LYS A 6 18.37 29.74 -26.40
CA LYS A 6 17.26 30.40 -25.69
C LYS A 6 16.35 29.32 -25.10
N GLU A 7 16.53 28.99 -23.84
CA GLU A 7 15.60 28.13 -23.11
C GLU A 7 14.41 28.97 -22.59
N TYR A 8 13.21 28.62 -23.03
CA TYR A 8 11.97 29.06 -22.41
C TYR A 8 11.68 28.15 -21.22
N VAL A 9 12.11 28.57 -20.03
CA VAL A 9 11.73 27.90 -18.78
C VAL A 9 10.26 28.23 -18.50
N GLY A 10 9.36 27.39 -19.00
CA GLY A 10 7.97 27.35 -18.55
C GLY A 10 7.89 26.88 -17.10
N ALA A 11 6.80 27.22 -16.41
CA ALA A 11 6.62 27.09 -14.95
C ALA A 11 6.77 25.67 -14.35
N ASN A 12 6.96 24.63 -15.15
CA ASN A 12 7.26 23.28 -14.68
C ASN A 12 8.77 23.04 -14.65
N LYS A 13 9.31 23.00 -13.43
CA LYS A 13 10.73 22.82 -13.10
C LYS A 13 11.23 21.39 -13.36
N SER A 14 11.29 20.97 -14.61
CA SER A 14 12.03 19.75 -15.00
C SER A 14 13.02 20.07 -16.11
N ILE A 15 14.30 20.12 -15.75
CA ILE A 15 15.42 20.12 -16.69
C ILE A 15 15.75 18.66 -16.96
N GLY A 16 15.64 18.24 -18.22
CA GLY A 16 15.95 16.89 -18.65
C GLY A 16 16.16 16.84 -20.15
N PHE A 17 16.97 15.90 -20.61
CA PHE A 17 17.17 15.65 -22.04
C PHE A 17 16.19 14.57 -22.49
N TYR A 18 15.30 14.91 -23.41
CA TYR A 18 14.48 13.92 -24.11
C TYR A 18 14.92 13.85 -25.59
N PRO A 19 15.09 12.65 -26.16
CA PRO A 19 15.36 12.53 -27.58
C PRO A 19 14.14 13.03 -28.37
N LYS A 20 14.36 14.09 -29.15
CA LYS A 20 13.33 14.67 -30.03
C LYS A 20 13.00 13.64 -31.12
N GLY A 21 11.77 13.09 -31.09
CA GLY A 21 11.32 12.03 -32.01
C GLY A 21 11.08 10.66 -31.38
N PHE A 22 11.25 10.52 -30.06
CA PHE A 22 10.73 9.37 -29.30
C PHE A 22 9.37 9.76 -28.73
N ASP A 23 8.31 9.58 -29.52
CA ASP A 23 6.98 9.51 -28.96
C ASP A 23 6.90 8.18 -28.20
N PHE A 24 6.81 8.24 -26.88
CA PHE A 24 6.28 7.11 -26.14
C PHE A 24 4.83 6.99 -26.59
N GLU A 25 4.56 6.16 -27.60
CA GLU A 25 3.21 5.67 -27.78
C GLU A 25 2.85 5.02 -26.45
N GLU A 26 1.95 5.65 -25.69
CA GLU A 26 1.25 5.00 -24.60
C GLU A 26 0.49 3.82 -25.22
N GLY A 27 1.20 2.71 -25.39
CA GLY A 27 0.67 1.49 -25.97
C GLY A 27 -0.32 0.91 -24.99
N SER A 28 -1.59 1.24 -25.16
CA SER A 28 -2.67 0.55 -24.44
C SER A 28 -2.81 -0.86 -25.04
N THR A 29 -2.16 -1.83 -24.42
CA THR A 29 -2.36 -3.24 -24.76
C THR A 29 -3.75 -3.64 -24.29
N LYS A 30 -4.68 -3.85 -25.22
CA LYS A 30 -6.02 -4.37 -24.93
C LYS A 30 -5.94 -5.88 -24.76
N TYR A 31 -6.15 -6.34 -23.54
CA TYR A 31 -6.20 -7.76 -23.24
C TYR A 31 -7.61 -8.31 -23.49
N GLY A 32 -7.70 -9.56 -23.94
CA GLY A 32 -8.98 -10.27 -24.00
C GLY A 32 -9.57 -10.46 -22.59
N PHE A 33 -10.85 -10.81 -22.48
CA PHE A 33 -11.50 -11.02 -21.18
C PHE A 33 -10.78 -12.08 -20.32
N GLY A 34 -10.48 -13.26 -20.89
CA GLY A 34 -9.79 -14.32 -20.17
C GLY A 34 -8.34 -13.96 -19.80
N GLU A 35 -7.63 -13.31 -20.72
CA GLU A 35 -6.27 -12.85 -20.48
C GLU A 35 -6.21 -11.78 -19.37
N SER A 36 -7.20 -10.88 -19.33
CA SER A 36 -7.34 -9.87 -18.29
C SER A 36 -7.57 -10.49 -16.90
N LEU A 37 -8.30 -11.60 -16.80
CA LEU A 37 -8.52 -12.30 -15.53
C LEU A 37 -7.22 -12.92 -15.00
N VAL A 38 -6.45 -13.57 -15.87
CA VAL A 38 -5.16 -14.19 -15.51
C VAL A 38 -4.17 -13.12 -15.09
N LEU A 39 -3.96 -12.11 -15.94
CA LEU A 39 -3.04 -11.00 -15.65
C LEU A 39 -3.48 -10.20 -14.42
N GLY A 40 -4.78 -9.97 -14.26
CA GLY A 40 -5.34 -9.27 -13.10
C GLY A 40 -5.05 -10.02 -11.80
N THR A 41 -5.21 -11.35 -11.82
CA THR A 41 -4.92 -12.23 -10.67
C THR A 41 -3.43 -12.24 -10.37
N GLU A 42 -2.57 -12.38 -11.37
CA GLU A 42 -1.12 -12.32 -11.20
C GLU A 42 -0.68 -10.98 -10.57
N ARG A 43 -1.20 -9.86 -11.08
CA ARG A 43 -0.94 -8.52 -10.51
C ARG A 43 -1.44 -8.41 -9.08
N ALA A 44 -2.65 -8.91 -8.79
CA ALA A 44 -3.23 -8.89 -7.46
C ALA A 44 -2.36 -9.65 -6.44
N PHE A 45 -1.95 -10.88 -6.76
CA PHE A 45 -1.04 -11.65 -5.89
C PHE A 45 0.36 -11.04 -5.83
N GLY A 46 0.85 -10.42 -6.91
CA GLY A 46 2.10 -9.66 -6.94
C GLY A 46 2.13 -8.51 -5.92
N ILE A 47 0.99 -7.87 -5.66
CA ILE A 47 0.86 -6.86 -4.61
C ILE A 47 1.15 -7.47 -3.24
N VAL A 48 0.63 -8.66 -2.92
CA VAL A 48 0.89 -9.34 -1.63
C VAL A 48 2.38 -9.56 -1.40
N PHE A 49 3.09 -10.07 -2.41
CA PHE A 49 4.54 -10.27 -2.32
C PHE A 49 5.30 -8.95 -2.16
N THR A 50 4.84 -7.89 -2.82
CA THR A 50 5.41 -6.54 -2.68
C THR A 50 5.19 -6.00 -1.27
N GLN A 51 4.00 -6.19 -0.70
CA GLN A 51 3.68 -5.81 0.67
C GLN A 51 4.53 -6.58 1.68
N LEU A 52 4.75 -7.88 1.48
CA LEU A 52 5.64 -8.67 2.33
C LEU A 52 7.08 -8.15 2.29
N LYS A 53 7.61 -7.80 1.11
CA LYS A 53 8.94 -7.21 0.97
C LYS A 53 9.02 -5.84 1.65
N ALA A 54 8.03 -4.98 1.45
CA ALA A 54 7.95 -3.66 2.07
C ALA A 54 7.89 -3.77 3.60
N PHE A 55 7.08 -4.70 4.12
CA PHE A 55 6.99 -5.02 5.53
C PHE A 55 8.36 -5.46 6.07
N ARG A 56 9.03 -6.42 5.42
CA ARG A 56 10.38 -6.83 5.83
C ARG A 56 11.37 -5.67 5.89
N LYS A 57 11.32 -4.75 4.92
CA LYS A 57 12.18 -3.55 4.90
C LYS A 57 11.85 -2.51 5.98
N LEU A 58 10.58 -2.41 6.38
CA LEU A 58 10.18 -1.60 7.53
C LEU A 58 10.82 -2.14 8.81
N PHE A 59 10.82 -3.46 9.01
CA PHE A 59 11.44 -4.09 10.18
C PHE A 59 12.96 -4.08 10.14
N SER A 60 13.59 -4.13 8.95
CA SER A 60 15.05 -3.98 8.84
C SER A 60 15.55 -2.55 9.00
N GLY A 61 14.64 -1.56 9.10
CA GLY A 61 14.98 -0.14 9.25
C GLY A 61 15.42 0.55 7.96
N GLU A 62 15.47 -0.18 6.83
CA GLU A 62 15.76 0.38 5.51
C GLU A 62 14.67 1.33 5.01
N LEU A 63 13.44 1.16 5.52
CA LEU A 63 12.28 1.93 5.12
C LEU A 63 11.73 2.73 6.30
N SER A 64 11.68 4.06 6.17
CA SER A 64 11.17 4.93 7.23
C SER A 64 9.65 4.76 7.41
N PHE A 65 9.22 4.24 8.56
CA PHE A 65 7.79 4.09 8.94
C PHE A 65 6.95 5.33 8.65
N ARG A 66 7.47 6.52 9.00
CA ARG A 66 6.76 7.80 8.81
C ARG A 66 6.50 8.14 7.34
N LYS A 67 7.43 7.80 6.44
CA LYS A 67 7.34 8.11 5.00
C LYS A 67 6.48 7.08 4.26
N SER A 68 6.52 5.84 4.70
CA SER A 68 5.88 4.71 3.99
C SER A 68 4.46 4.40 4.44
N MET A 69 4.02 4.96 5.58
CA MET A 69 2.62 4.88 6.01
C MET A 69 1.85 6.10 5.50
N SER A 70 0.86 5.84 4.65
CA SER A 70 -0.16 6.80 4.22
C SER A 70 -1.47 6.44 4.91
N GLY A 71 -2.08 7.41 5.58
CA GLY A 71 -3.40 7.25 6.21
C GLY A 71 -4.55 7.55 5.25
N PRO A 72 -5.76 7.77 5.81
CA PRO A 72 -6.96 8.03 5.02
C PRO A 72 -6.85 9.24 4.09
N ILE A 73 -6.09 10.27 4.49
CA ILE A 73 -5.90 11.48 3.68
C ILE A 73 -4.98 11.17 2.51
N GLY A 74 -3.87 10.47 2.76
CA GLY A 74 -2.97 10.02 1.68
C GLY A 74 -3.65 9.07 0.69
N ILE A 75 -4.57 8.21 1.19
CA ILE A 75 -5.40 7.36 0.33
C ILE A 75 -6.34 8.21 -0.52
N ALA A 76 -7.02 9.21 0.05
CA ALA A 76 -7.90 10.10 -0.71
C ALA A 76 -7.14 10.87 -1.80
N GLN A 77 -5.94 11.37 -1.48
CA GLN A 77 -5.07 12.04 -2.45
C GLN A 77 -4.64 11.12 -3.60
N ALA A 78 -4.48 9.82 -3.35
CA ALA A 78 -4.09 8.86 -4.37
C ALA A 78 -5.19 8.60 -5.44
N TYR A 79 -6.46 8.86 -5.12
CA TYR A 79 -7.54 8.85 -6.12
C TYR A 79 -7.49 10.08 -7.05
N GLY A 80 -6.98 11.22 -6.56
CA GLY A 80 -6.88 12.47 -7.31
C GLY A 80 -8.16 13.30 -7.30
N GLY A 81 -8.13 14.47 -7.95
CA GLY A 81 -9.25 15.41 -8.01
C GLY A 81 -10.24 15.19 -9.16
N ASP A 82 -9.81 14.46 -10.20
CA ASP A 82 -10.60 14.19 -11.40
C ASP A 82 -11.05 12.73 -11.46
N TRP A 83 -12.20 12.49 -12.09
CA TRP A 83 -12.74 11.15 -12.27
C TRP A 83 -11.97 10.38 -13.36
N ASP A 84 -11.35 9.27 -12.96
CA ASP A 84 -10.60 8.36 -13.82
C ASP A 84 -11.01 6.92 -13.48
N TRP A 85 -11.72 6.27 -14.42
CA TRP A 85 -12.29 4.94 -14.22
C TRP A 85 -11.22 3.87 -13.99
N GLU A 86 -10.12 3.93 -14.74
CA GLU A 86 -9.04 2.95 -14.62
C GLU A 86 -8.33 3.11 -13.28
N ARG A 87 -8.01 4.35 -12.91
CA ARG A 87 -7.38 4.65 -11.62
C ARG A 87 -8.25 4.23 -10.46
N PHE A 88 -9.55 4.48 -10.52
CA PHE A 88 -10.48 4.09 -9.48
C PHE A 88 -10.43 2.59 -9.20
N TRP A 89 -10.56 1.74 -10.22
CA TRP A 89 -10.52 0.29 -10.04
C TRP A 89 -9.12 -0.22 -9.68
N ARG A 90 -8.06 0.39 -10.22
CA ARG A 90 -6.68 0.06 -9.87
C ARG A 90 -6.39 0.35 -8.39
N MET A 91 -6.80 1.52 -7.89
CA MET A 91 -6.63 1.90 -6.48
C MET A 91 -7.52 1.05 -5.56
N THR A 92 -8.76 0.79 -5.96
CA THR A 92 -9.68 -0.07 -5.19
C THR A 92 -9.13 -1.49 -5.05
N GLY A 93 -8.65 -2.08 -6.16
CA GLY A 93 -8.02 -3.40 -6.15
C GLY A 93 -6.73 -3.43 -5.32
N LEU A 94 -5.88 -2.40 -5.46
CA LEU A 94 -4.69 -2.24 -4.63
C LEU A 94 -5.03 -2.23 -3.14
N LEU A 95 -5.95 -1.36 -2.71
CA LEU A 95 -6.37 -1.25 -1.31
C LEU A 95 -6.98 -2.55 -0.81
N SER A 96 -7.80 -3.24 -1.63
CA SER A 96 -8.38 -4.53 -1.28
C SER A 96 -7.30 -5.58 -1.01
N MET A 97 -6.27 -5.69 -1.87
CA MET A 97 -5.15 -6.60 -1.66
C MET A 97 -4.29 -6.23 -0.46
N VAL A 98 -4.09 -4.93 -0.21
CA VAL A 98 -3.39 -4.45 0.99
C VAL A 98 -4.17 -4.82 2.25
N LEU A 99 -5.49 -4.60 2.29
CA LEU A 99 -6.34 -4.97 3.41
C LEU A 99 -6.36 -6.49 3.64
N ALA A 100 -6.46 -7.29 2.58
CA ALA A 100 -6.36 -8.74 2.67
C ALA A 100 -5.02 -9.18 3.27
N PHE A 101 -3.90 -8.60 2.83
CA PHE A 101 -2.58 -8.85 3.41
C PHE A 101 -2.51 -8.46 4.89
N MET A 102 -3.03 -7.27 5.26
CA MET A 102 -3.01 -6.80 6.64
C MET A 102 -3.87 -7.68 7.56
N ASN A 103 -5.03 -8.16 7.09
CA ASN A 103 -5.88 -9.10 7.82
C ASN A 103 -5.25 -10.49 7.99
N LEU A 104 -4.28 -10.87 7.16
CA LEU A 104 -3.51 -12.11 7.32
C LEU A 104 -2.38 -12.00 8.36
N LEU A 105 -2.02 -10.79 8.80
CA LEU A 105 -0.94 -10.62 9.77
C LEU A 105 -1.34 -11.16 11.16
N PRO A 106 -0.38 -11.70 11.93
CA PRO A 106 -0.62 -12.28 13.25
C PRO A 106 -0.80 -11.18 14.32
N ILE A 107 -1.74 -10.27 14.12
CA ILE A 107 -2.01 -9.15 15.03
C ILE A 107 -3.28 -9.49 15.83
N PRO A 108 -3.21 -9.56 17.16
CA PRO A 108 -4.39 -9.73 18.00
C PRO A 108 -5.42 -8.63 17.73
N ALA A 109 -6.71 -8.99 17.67
CA ALA A 109 -7.85 -8.17 17.23
C ALA A 109 -8.11 -8.09 15.70
N LEU A 110 -7.20 -8.59 14.84
CA LEU A 110 -7.51 -8.85 13.41
C LEU A 110 -7.83 -10.33 13.17
N ASP A 111 -8.38 -10.63 11.99
CA ASP A 111 -8.72 -11.99 11.56
C ASP A 111 -7.52 -12.94 11.64
N GLY A 112 -6.33 -12.50 11.20
CA GLY A 112 -5.10 -13.28 11.23
C GLY A 112 -4.63 -13.66 12.63
N GLY A 113 -4.91 -12.83 13.65
CA GLY A 113 -4.67 -13.18 15.04
C GLY A 113 -5.49 -14.39 15.49
N HIS A 114 -6.76 -14.44 15.08
CA HIS A 114 -7.63 -15.59 15.36
C HIS A 114 -7.18 -16.84 14.61
N VAL A 115 -6.78 -16.69 13.34
CA VAL A 115 -6.22 -17.79 12.54
C VAL A 115 -5.01 -18.40 13.23
N VAL A 116 -4.12 -17.59 13.80
CA VAL A 116 -2.94 -18.09 14.54
C VAL A 116 -3.35 -18.88 15.79
N PHE A 117 -4.32 -18.38 16.57
CA PHE A 117 -4.80 -19.10 17.76
C PHE A 117 -5.47 -20.42 17.42
N LEU A 118 -6.30 -20.45 16.37
CA LEU A 118 -6.94 -21.66 15.88
C LEU A 118 -5.91 -22.64 15.31
N THR A 119 -4.92 -22.16 14.58
CA THR A 119 -3.82 -23.00 14.05
C THR A 119 -3.01 -23.60 15.20
N TYR A 120 -2.70 -22.80 16.23
CA TYR A 120 -2.05 -23.29 17.44
C TYR A 120 -2.89 -24.34 18.17
N GLU A 121 -4.20 -24.13 18.31
CA GLU A 121 -5.12 -25.08 18.94
C GLU A 121 -5.19 -26.40 18.15
N MET A 122 -5.29 -26.34 16.81
CA MET A 122 -5.28 -27.51 15.94
C MET A 122 -3.99 -28.33 16.07
N VAL A 123 -2.83 -27.68 16.18
CA VAL A 123 -1.52 -28.36 16.29
C VAL A 123 -1.24 -28.85 17.70
N SER A 124 -1.57 -28.06 18.73
CA SER A 124 -1.26 -28.38 20.14
C SER A 124 -2.34 -29.23 20.82
N GLY A 125 -3.54 -29.31 20.26
CA GLY A 125 -4.71 -29.93 20.87
C GLY A 125 -5.19 -29.24 22.16
N ARG A 126 -4.68 -28.03 22.46
CA ARG A 126 -4.96 -27.30 23.70
C ARG A 126 -5.50 -25.92 23.37
N LYS A 127 -6.69 -25.62 23.90
CA LYS A 127 -7.27 -24.28 23.81
C LYS A 127 -6.38 -23.27 24.56
N PRO A 128 -6.00 -22.15 23.95
CA PRO A 128 -5.42 -21.02 24.67
C PRO A 128 -6.33 -20.59 25.82
N SER A 129 -5.76 -20.12 26.94
CA SER A 129 -6.57 -19.71 28.07
C SER A 129 -7.42 -18.47 27.73
N ASP A 130 -8.68 -18.45 28.18
CA ASP A 130 -9.60 -17.34 27.87
C ASP A 130 -9.06 -15.99 28.37
N LYS A 131 -8.34 -16.00 29.51
CA LYS A 131 -7.63 -14.81 30.02
C LYS A 131 -6.53 -14.32 29.09
N PHE A 132 -5.76 -15.22 28.49
CA PHE A 132 -4.71 -14.85 27.54
C PHE A 132 -5.31 -14.22 26.29
N LEU A 133 -6.38 -14.82 25.75
CA LEU A 133 -7.10 -14.30 24.57
C LEU A 133 -7.67 -12.90 24.84
N GLU A 134 -8.31 -12.71 25.99
CA GLU A 134 -8.87 -11.41 26.39
C GLU A 134 -7.79 -10.33 26.49
N ILE A 135 -6.67 -10.63 27.15
CA ILE A 135 -5.55 -9.69 27.30
C ILE A 135 -4.92 -9.39 25.94
N ALA A 136 -4.67 -10.42 25.12
CA ALA A 136 -4.10 -10.25 23.79
C ALA A 136 -4.99 -9.37 22.90
N GLN A 137 -6.31 -9.59 22.92
CA GLN A 137 -7.26 -8.78 22.16
C GLN A 137 -7.32 -7.34 22.65
N LYS A 138 -7.38 -7.10 23.97
CA LYS A 138 -7.36 -5.75 24.54
C LYS A 138 -6.07 -5.01 24.20
N ALA A 139 -4.92 -5.66 24.35
CA ALA A 139 -3.63 -5.09 24.00
C ALA A 139 -3.53 -4.77 22.50
N GLY A 140 -3.97 -5.69 21.64
CA GLY A 140 -4.02 -5.50 20.19
C GLY A 140 -4.91 -4.32 19.80
N MET A 141 -6.11 -4.20 20.39
CA MET A 141 -7.02 -3.09 20.14
C MET A 141 -6.41 -1.74 20.54
N ILE A 142 -5.81 -1.64 21.72
CA ILE A 142 -5.14 -0.41 22.17
C ILE A 142 -4.00 -0.03 21.22
N PHE A 143 -3.17 -1.01 20.83
CA PHE A 143 -2.08 -0.81 19.89
C PHE A 143 -2.58 -0.29 18.53
N LEU A 144 -3.63 -0.92 17.97
CA LEU A 144 -4.20 -0.55 16.68
C LEU A 144 -4.83 0.84 16.71
N LEU A 145 -5.59 1.17 17.76
CA LEU A 145 -6.17 2.51 17.93
C LEU A 145 -5.08 3.57 18.06
N GLY A 146 -4.02 3.28 18.84
CA GLY A 146 -2.86 4.17 18.94
C GLY A 146 -2.17 4.38 17.59
N LEU A 147 -1.98 3.31 16.82
CA LEU A 147 -1.39 3.39 15.47
C LEU A 147 -2.28 4.18 14.51
N MET A 148 -3.61 4.02 14.59
CA MET A 148 -4.56 4.76 13.76
C MET A 148 -4.47 6.26 14.03
N VAL A 149 -4.45 6.68 15.30
CA VAL A 149 -4.26 8.08 15.69
C VAL A 149 -2.90 8.60 15.19
N PHE A 150 -1.83 7.80 15.35
CA PHE A 150 -0.49 8.17 14.88
C PHE A 150 -0.45 8.38 13.36
N ILE A 151 -1.03 7.47 12.58
CA ILE A 151 -1.08 7.55 11.11
C ILE A 151 -1.88 8.78 10.68
N PHE A 152 -3.03 9.03 11.31
CA PHE A 152 -3.86 10.18 10.98
C PHE A 152 -3.16 11.51 11.32
N ALA A 153 -2.53 11.60 12.48
CA ALA A 153 -1.71 12.75 12.85
C ALA A 153 -0.55 12.97 11.88
N ASN A 154 0.12 11.89 11.45
CA ASN A 154 1.21 11.96 10.48
C ASN A 154 0.74 12.47 9.11
N ASP A 155 -0.42 12.02 8.64
CA ASP A 155 -1.04 12.53 7.42
C ASP A 155 -1.30 14.03 7.50
N ILE A 156 -1.87 14.50 8.61
CA ILE A 156 -2.11 15.94 8.83
C ILE A 156 -0.79 16.72 8.78
N VAL A 157 0.26 16.24 9.46
CA VAL A 157 1.56 16.93 9.43
C VAL A 157 2.15 16.97 8.02
N LYS A 158 1.99 15.90 7.23
CA LYS A 158 2.44 15.87 5.83
C LYS A 158 1.70 16.86 4.94
N LEU A 159 0.45 17.24 5.26
CA LEU A 159 -0.27 18.27 4.50
C LEU A 159 0.32 19.67 4.65
N PHE A 160 0.99 19.94 5.78
CA PHE A 160 1.57 21.24 6.09
C PHE A 160 3.07 21.34 5.77
N GLN A 161 3.65 20.27 5.21
CA GLN A 161 5.05 20.21 4.76
C GLN A 161 5.12 20.33 3.24
#